data_AF-A0A9X1JXE0-F1
#
_entry.id   AF-A0A9X1JXE0-F1
#
_cell.length_a   1.000
_cell.length_b   1.000
_cell.length_c   1.000
_cell.angle_alpha   90.00
_cell.angle_beta   90.00
_cell.angle_gamma   90.00
#
_symmetry.space_group_name_H-M   'P 1'
#
loop_
_entity.id
_entity.type
_entity.pdbx_description
1 polymer ?
#
loop_
_entity_poly.entity_id
_entity_poly.type
_entity_poly.pdbx_seq_one_letter_code
_entity_poly.pdbx_strand_id
1 'polypeptide(L)' 'MAFDVARALVSDRAMLNALIDAARDMGVQRLFLETGSGPEHHAARKLYQSAGFTICAPFGDYTVDPLSVFMSRPV' A
#
# COMPACT_ATOMS: atom_id res chain seq x y z
N MET A 1 8.40 -34.21 11.58
CA MET A 1 7.54 -33.03 11.46
C MET A 1 7.32 -32.77 9.99
N ALA A 2 6.13 -33.08 9.49
CA ALA A 2 5.75 -32.73 8.12
C ALA A 2 5.43 -31.23 8.10
N PHE A 3 6.06 -30.48 7.20
CA PHE A 3 5.60 -29.13 6.90
C PHE A 3 4.33 -29.27 6.07
N ASP A 4 3.19 -28.90 6.66
CA ASP A 4 1.94 -28.75 5.94
C ASP A 4 2.13 -27.73 4.82
N VAL A 5 1.81 -28.12 3.58
CA VAL A 5 1.80 -27.21 2.44
C VAL A 5 0.55 -26.34 2.55
N ALA A 6 0.67 -25.21 3.26
CA ALA A 6 -0.37 -24.19 3.29
C ALA A 6 -0.34 -23.39 1.97
N ARG A 7 -1.23 -23.74 1.03
CA ARG A 7 -1.50 -22.91 -0.14
C ARG A 7 -2.32 -21.68 0.30
N ALA A 8 -1.66 -20.65 0.80
CA ALA A 8 -2.29 -19.36 1.08
C ALA A 8 -2.49 -18.59 -0.23
N LEU A 9 -3.73 -18.50 -0.70
CA LEU A 9 -4.13 -17.51 -1.70
C LEU A 9 -4.16 -16.15 -0.99
N VAL A 10 -3.02 -15.48 -0.88
CA VAL A 10 -2.96 -14.14 -0.27
C VAL A 10 -3.66 -13.18 -1.21
N SER A 11 -4.73 -12.53 -0.75
CA SER A 11 -5.35 -11.43 -1.49
C SER A 11 -4.57 -10.13 -1.27
N ASP A 12 -4.63 -9.22 -2.24
CA ASP A 12 -3.97 -7.91 -2.16
C ASP A 12 -4.33 -7.16 -0.85
N ARG A 13 -5.56 -7.35 -0.36
CA ARG A 13 -6.00 -6.77 0.92
C ARG A 13 -5.29 -7.40 2.12
N ALA A 14 -5.18 -8.73 2.16
CA ALA A 14 -4.56 -9.42 3.29
C ALA A 14 -3.07 -9.03 3.39
N MET A 15 -2.38 -8.95 2.25
CA MET A 15 -1.00 -8.47 2.21
C MET A 15 -0.89 -7.01 2.66
N LEU A 16 -1.75 -6.12 2.15
CA LEU A 16 -1.75 -4.72 2.54
C LEU A 16 -1.96 -4.53 4.04
N ASN A 17 -2.89 -5.28 4.64
CA ASN A 17 -3.14 -5.23 6.09
C ASN A 17 -1.92 -5.74 6.88
N ALA A 18 -1.31 -6.84 6.46
CA ALA A 18 -0.12 -7.37 7.10
C ALA A 18 1.05 -6.36 7.08
N LEU A 19 1.24 -5.62 5.97
CA LEU A 19 2.23 -4.55 5.88
C LEU A 19 1.91 -3.37 6.81
N ILE A 20 0.64 -3.01 6.94
CA ILE A 20 0.20 -1.95 7.87
C ILE A 20 0.45 -2.35 9.32
N ASP A 21 0.12 -3.59 9.69
CA ASP A 21 0.32 -4.08 11.05
C ASP A 21 1.81 -4.18 11.39
N ALA A 22 2.64 -4.68 10.46
CA ALA A 22 4.09 -4.68 10.62
C ALA A 22 4.66 -3.26 10.81
N ALA A 23 4.18 -2.28 10.04
CA ALA A 23 4.58 -0.88 10.22
C ALA A 23 4.20 -0.34 11.61
N ARG A 24 3.02 -0.72 12.13
CA ARG A 24 2.58 -0.34 13.47
C ARG A 24 3.48 -0.91 14.54
N ASP A 25 3.82 -2.19 14.44
CA ASP A 25 4.70 -2.88 15.39
C ASP A 25 6.12 -2.28 15.40
N MET A 26 6.57 -1.72 14.26
CA MET A 26 7.82 -0.99 14.13
C MET A 26 7.76 0.46 14.65
N GLY A 27 6.60 0.95 15.09
CA GLY A 27 6.43 2.34 15.54
C GLY A 27 6.45 3.39 14.41
N VAL A 28 6.29 2.94 13.15
CA VAL A 28 6.19 3.85 12.00
C VAL A 28 4.95 4.71 12.15
N GLN A 29 5.11 6.03 11.96
CA GLN A 29 4.01 6.98 12.17
C GLN A 29 3.13 7.17 10.93
N ARG A 30 3.69 6.93 9.74
CA ARG A 30 3.03 7.16 8.47
C ARG A 30 3.62 6.27 7.37
N LEU A 31 2.74 5.71 6.56
CA LEU A 31 3.08 5.01 5.33
C LEU A 31 2.84 5.92 4.13
N PHE A 32 3.71 5.78 3.14
CA PHE A 32 3.62 6.43 1.84
C PHE A 32 3.71 5.37 0.74
N LEU A 33 3.02 5.58 -0.36
CA LEU A 33 3.11 4.75 -1.56
C LEU A 33 3.00 5.60 -2.82
N GLU A 34 3.55 5.06 -3.90
CA GLU A 34 3.36 5.52 -5.26
C GLU A 34 2.62 4.42 -6.04
N THR A 35 1.71 4.83 -6.93
CA THR A 35 1.06 3.93 -7.88
C THR A 35 0.81 4.67 -9.20
N GLY A 36 0.58 3.94 -10.30
CA GLY A 36 0.33 4.58 -11.59
C GLY A 36 -0.97 5.40 -11.60
N SER A 37 -1.06 6.41 -12.46
CA SER A 37 -2.25 7.27 -12.63
C SER A 37 -3.27 6.70 -13.63
N GLY A 38 -2.86 5.78 -14.50
CA GLY A 38 -3.69 5.20 -15.56
C GLY A 38 -4.87 4.35 -15.06
N PRO A 39 -5.84 4.03 -15.94
CA PRO A 39 -7.04 3.25 -15.61
C PRO A 39 -6.74 1.85 -15.06
N GLU A 40 -5.68 1.21 -15.54
CA GLU A 40 -5.21 -0.12 -15.12
C GLU A 40 -4.86 -0.17 -13.62
N HIS A 41 -4.48 0.96 -13.03
CA HIS A 41 -4.15 1.10 -11.61
C HIS A 41 -5.36 1.54 -10.75
N HIS A 42 -6.55 1.74 -11.34
CA HIS A 42 -7.73 2.21 -10.60
C HIS A 42 -8.14 1.26 -9.47
N ALA A 43 -8.06 -0.05 -9.70
CA ALA A 43 -8.38 -1.05 -8.67
C ALA A 43 -7.43 -0.96 -7.46
N ALA A 44 -6.14 -0.78 -7.71
CA ALA A 44 -5.13 -0.58 -6.65
C ALA A 44 -5.39 0.73 -5.87
N ARG A 45 -5.63 1.85 -6.57
CA ARG A 45 -5.99 3.12 -5.93
C ARG A 45 -7.23 2.99 -5.03
N LYS A 46 -8.27 2.28 -5.48
CA LYS A 46 -9.47 1.99 -4.68
C LYS A 46 -9.16 1.11 -3.46
N LEU A 47 -8.29 0.11 -3.60
CA LEU A 47 -7.83 -0.73 -2.50
C LEU A 47 -7.11 0.10 -1.42
N TYR A 48 -6.19 0.98 -1.83
CA TYR A 48 -5.45 1.85 -0.91
C TYR A 48 -6.37 2.87 -0.24
N GLN A 49 -7.26 3.52 -1.00
CA GLN A 49 -8.27 4.44 -0.45
C GLN A 49 -9.13 3.80 0.63
N SER A 50 -9.61 2.58 0.37
CA SER A 50 -10.41 1.83 1.35
C SER A 50 -9.59 1.28 2.53
N ALA A 51 -8.27 1.24 2.43
CA ALA A 51 -7.37 1.04 3.58
C ALA A 51 -7.06 2.33 4.35
N GLY A 52 -7.61 3.48 3.94
CA GLY A 52 -7.41 4.78 4.60
C GLY A 52 -6.24 5.61 4.06
N PHE A 53 -5.68 5.25 2.90
CA PHE A 53 -4.73 6.12 2.20
C PHE A 53 -5.44 7.28 1.50
N THR A 54 -4.85 8.47 1.56
CA THR A 54 -5.31 9.67 0.85
C THR A 54 -4.23 10.18 -0.07
N ILE A 55 -4.61 10.89 -1.14
CA ILE A 55 -3.65 11.50 -2.07
C ILE A 55 -2.78 12.51 -1.31
N CYS A 56 -1.47 12.51 -1.58
CA CYS A 56 -0.51 13.44 -1.03
C CYS A 56 0.45 13.97 -2.11
N ALA A 57 1.30 14.93 -1.72
CA ALA A 57 2.44 15.32 -2.52
C ALA A 57 3.45 14.15 -2.64
N PRO A 58 4.37 14.20 -3.63
CA PRO A 58 5.54 13.32 -3.65
C PRO A 58 6.33 13.37 -2.33
N PHE A 59 7.06 12.31 -2.02
CA PHE A 59 7.80 12.16 -0.77
C PHE A 59 9.25 11.72 -1.03
N GLY A 60 10.16 11.96 -0.10
CA GLY A 60 11.58 11.68 -0.31
C GLY A 60 12.14 12.43 -1.52
N ASP A 61 12.81 11.71 -2.41
CA ASP A 61 13.41 12.28 -3.63
C ASP A 61 12.48 12.22 -4.85
N TYR A 62 11.23 11.75 -4.68
CA TYR A 62 10.25 11.70 -5.76
C TYR A 62 9.76 13.10 -6.12
N THR A 63 9.60 13.36 -7.42
CA THR A 63 9.01 14.60 -7.95
C THR A 63 7.64 14.34 -8.55
N VAL A 64 6.90 15.40 -8.85
CA VAL A 64 5.61 15.29 -9.55
C VAL A 64 5.84 14.66 -10.93
N ASP A 65 5.14 13.56 -11.19
CA ASP A 65 5.10 12.86 -12.47
C ASP A 65 3.62 12.66 -12.87
N PRO A 66 3.19 13.07 -14.07
CA PRO A 66 1.83 12.82 -14.57
C PRO A 66 1.40 11.35 -14.56
N LEU A 67 2.36 10.41 -14.60
CA LEU A 67 2.12 8.98 -14.58
C LEU A 67 1.99 8.40 -13.17
N SER A 68 2.22 9.21 -12.13
CA SER A 68 2.25 8.77 -10.75
C SER A 68 1.16 9.42 -9.89
N VAL A 69 0.64 8.63 -8.95
CA VAL A 69 -0.22 9.08 -7.86
C VAL A 69 0.44 8.68 -6.55
N PHE A 70 0.74 9.68 -5.73
CA PHE A 70 1.29 9.47 -4.40
C PHE A 70 0.16 9.47 -3.37
N MET A 71 0.22 8.56 -2.42
CA MET A 71 -0.76 8.45 -1.34
C MET A 71 -0.06 8.21 0.00
N SER A 72 -0.67 8.69 1.08
CA SER A 72 -0.18 8.46 2.44
C SER A 72 -1.29 8.13 3.43
N ARG A 73 -0.93 7.46 4.52
CA ARG A 73 -1.82 7.11 5.63
C ARG A 73 -1.06 7.12 6.96
N PRO A 74 -1.60 7.73 8.03
CA PRO A 74 -1.15 7.47 9.40
C PRO A 74 -1.35 6.00 9.78
N VAL A 75 -0.36 5.38 10.43
CA VAL A 75 -0.37 3.94 10.74
C VAL A 75 -1.23 3.59 11.94
#